data_AF-N0E0C1-F1
#
_entry.id   AF-N0E0C1-F1
#
_cell.length_a   1.000
_cell.length_b   1.000
_cell.length_c   1.000
_cell.angle_alpha   90.00
_cell.angle_beta   90.00
_cell.angle_gamma   90.00
#
_symmetry.space_group_name_H-M   'P 1'
#
loop_
_entity.id
_entity.type
_entity.pdbx_description
1 polymer ?
#
loop_
_entity_poly.entity_id
_entity_poly.type
_entity_poly.pdbx_seq_one_letter_code
_entity_poly.pdbx_strand_id
1 'polypeptide(L)'
;MSRCAVLGPGGVGGLLAVSLTDAGHEVVVVARTSSVETLRESGFHLSSPVFGERVTRPDVVDRLDRDVDAVLVATKATAEVTSVVCAEGGPCDPAPTLAAFRSFGPGTKSSMLRDAEAGNTLELDTIGRAARAHGIPIPRTEALVDQLAST
;
A
#
# COMPACT_ATOMS: atom_id res chain seq x y z
N MET A 1 14.10 -10.42 -16.59
CA MET A 1 12.70 -9.97 -16.74
C MET A 1 11.87 -10.88 -15.85
N SER A 2 11.18 -10.30 -14.87
CA SER A 2 10.39 -11.04 -13.86
C SER A 2 8.93 -10.67 -13.98
N ARG A 3 8.03 -11.58 -13.60
CA ARG A 3 6.61 -11.35 -13.52
C ARG A 3 6.21 -11.05 -12.08
N CYS A 4 5.58 -9.91 -11.83
CA CYS A 4 5.16 -9.52 -10.49
C CYS A 4 3.71 -9.06 -10.45
N ALA A 5 3.07 -9.28 -9.31
CA ALA A 5 1.76 -8.73 -9.01
C ALA A 5 1.88 -7.54 -8.06
N VAL A 6 1.09 -6.49 -8.29
CA VAL A 6 0.92 -5.38 -7.36
C VAL A 6 -0.51 -5.39 -6.83
N LEU A 7 -0.69 -5.75 -5.57
CA LEU A 7 -1.98 -5.72 -4.89
C LEU A 7 -2.23 -4.35 -4.28
N GLY A 8 -3.23 -3.64 -4.82
CA GLY A 8 -3.63 -2.32 -4.33
C GLY A 8 -2.97 -1.16 -5.07
N PRO A 9 -3.53 -0.71 -6.21
CA PRO A 9 -3.01 0.42 -7.00
C PRO A 9 -3.34 1.80 -6.41
N GLY A 10 -3.08 2.00 -5.12
CA GLY A 10 -3.06 3.34 -4.51
C GLY A 10 -1.76 4.08 -4.87
N GLY A 11 -1.43 5.18 -4.17
CA GLY A 11 -0.21 5.94 -4.46
C GLY A 11 1.06 5.10 -4.54
N VAL A 12 1.34 4.27 -3.53
CA VAL A 12 2.53 3.39 -3.50
C VAL A 12 2.45 2.29 -4.57
N GLY A 13 1.34 1.56 -4.65
CA GLY A 13 1.18 0.47 -5.61
C GLY A 13 1.21 0.95 -7.06
N GLY A 14 0.57 2.07 -7.37
CA GLY A 14 0.59 2.70 -8.69
C GLY A 14 1.99 3.14 -9.10
N LEU A 15 2.75 3.77 -8.19
CA LEU A 15 4.17 4.08 -8.41
C LEU A 15 4.96 2.82 -8.77
N LEU A 16 4.88 1.78 -7.93
CA LEU A 16 5.60 0.52 -8.17
C LEU A 16 5.19 -0.12 -9.50
N ALA A 17 3.89 -0.13 -9.82
CA ALA A 17 3.40 -0.69 -11.07
C ALA A 17 3.98 0.04 -12.29
N VAL A 18 4.01 1.38 -12.26
CA VAL A 18 4.61 2.18 -13.34
C VAL A 18 6.11 1.92 -13.43
N SER A 19 6.84 2.05 -12.32
CA SER A 19 8.29 1.90 -12.31
C SER A 19 8.76 0.52 -12.76
N LEU A 20 8.07 -0.55 -12.34
CA LEU A 20 8.42 -1.92 -12.75
C LEU A 20 8.07 -2.18 -14.22
N THR A 21 6.96 -1.64 -14.71
CA THR A 21 6.59 -1.75 -16.13
C THR A 21 7.58 -0.99 -17.01
N ASP A 22 7.98 0.22 -16.61
CA ASP A 22 8.98 1.05 -17.33
C ASP A 22 10.36 0.37 -17.37
N ALA A 23 10.72 -0.34 -16.31
CA ALA A 23 11.93 -1.17 -16.25
C ALA A 23 11.83 -2.49 -17.06
N GLY A 24 10.71 -2.74 -17.74
CA GLY A 24 10.51 -3.89 -18.62
C GLY A 24 10.11 -5.18 -17.91
N HIS A 25 9.60 -5.12 -16.67
CA HIS A 25 9.00 -6.28 -16.00
C HIS A 25 7.58 -6.54 -16.49
N GLU A 26 7.13 -7.78 -16.36
CA GLU A 26 5.73 -8.12 -16.63
C GLU A 26 4.91 -7.88 -15.36
N VAL A 27 4.13 -6.80 -15.35
CA VAL A 27 3.40 -6.36 -14.17
C VAL A 27 1.91 -6.64 -14.31
N VAL A 28 1.35 -7.23 -13.26
CA VAL A 28 -0.09 -7.46 -13.08
C VAL A 28 -0.57 -6.66 -11.89
N VAL A 29 -1.47 -5.71 -12.12
CA VAL A 29 -2.10 -4.95 -11.04
C VAL A 29 -3.37 -5.66 -10.60
N VAL A 30 -3.46 -5.99 -9.31
CA VAL A 30 -4.67 -6.52 -8.70
C VAL A 30 -5.42 -5.39 -8.02
N ALA A 31 -6.58 -5.03 -8.58
CA ALA A 31 -7.44 -3.93 -8.15
C ALA A 31 -8.80 -4.45 -7.63
N ARG A 32 -9.68 -3.53 -7.24
CA ARG A 32 -11.08 -3.88 -6.96
C ARG A 32 -11.84 -4.02 -8.28
N THR A 33 -12.77 -4.95 -8.38
CA THR A 33 -13.62 -5.15 -9.58
C THR A 33 -14.20 -3.84 -10.11
N SER A 34 -14.72 -2.98 -9.22
CA SER A 34 -15.28 -1.67 -9.56
C SER A 34 -14.32 -0.68 -10.21
N SER A 35 -13.01 -0.95 -10.20
CA SER A 35 -11.98 -0.06 -10.71
C SER A 35 -11.17 -0.66 -11.87
N VAL A 36 -11.39 -1.93 -12.22
CA VAL A 36 -10.58 -2.63 -13.24
C VAL A 36 -10.72 -1.97 -14.61
N GLU A 37 -11.94 -1.76 -15.08
CA GLU A 37 -12.20 -1.21 -16.40
C GLU A 37 -11.60 0.20 -16.55
N THR A 38 -11.89 1.09 -15.62
CA THR A 38 -11.33 2.44 -15.58
C THR A 38 -9.80 2.43 -15.59
N LEU A 39 -9.15 1.56 -14.81
CA LEU A 39 -7.69 1.48 -14.75
C LEU A 39 -7.07 0.93 -16.05
N ARG A 40 -7.74 -0.02 -16.72
CA ARG A 40 -7.30 -0.52 -18.04
C ARG A 40 -7.37 0.58 -19.10
N GLU A 41 -8.43 1.38 -19.08
CA GLU A 41 -8.64 2.47 -20.03
C GLU A 41 -7.67 3.64 -19.77
N SER A 42 -7.59 4.12 -18.54
CA SER A 42 -6.76 5.27 -18.18
C SER A 42 -5.27 4.94 -18.22
N GLY A 43 -4.89 3.70 -17.93
CA GLY A 43 -3.52 3.34 -17.59
C GLY A 43 -3.07 4.01 -16.29
N PHE A 44 -1.76 3.95 -16.06
CA PHE A 44 -1.12 4.46 -14.85
C PHE A 44 -0.19 5.62 -15.17
N HIS A 45 -0.51 6.78 -14.61
CA HIS A 45 0.23 8.02 -14.83
C HIS A 45 1.05 8.33 -13.57
N LEU A 46 2.37 8.41 -13.73
CA LEU A 46 3.29 8.83 -12.71
C LEU A 46 3.78 10.24 -13.04
N SER A 47 3.54 11.16 -12.11
CA SER A 47 4.15 12.48 -12.09
C SER A 47 5.00 12.59 -10.83
N SER A 48 6.32 12.70 -10.99
CA SER A 48 7.25 12.74 -9.87
C SER A 48 8.45 13.64 -10.16
N PRO A 49 8.84 14.52 -9.22
CA PRO A 49 10.11 15.25 -9.33
C PRO A 49 11.34 14.33 -9.32
N VAL A 50 11.21 13.14 -8.72
CA VAL A 50 12.33 12.18 -8.55
C VAL A 50 12.37 11.18 -9.70
N PHE A 51 11.21 10.67 -10.12
CA PHE A 51 11.10 9.61 -11.13
C PHE A 51 10.66 10.11 -12.51
N GLY A 52 10.38 11.41 -12.65
CA GLY A 52 9.90 12.03 -13.88
C GLY A 52 8.43 11.74 -14.19
N GLU A 53 8.04 12.07 -15.42
CA GLU A 53 6.72 11.77 -15.99
C GLU A 53 6.77 10.45 -16.76
N ARG A 54 5.81 9.56 -16.47
CA ARG A 54 5.65 8.26 -17.14
C ARG A 54 4.19 7.87 -17.25
N VAL A 55 3.85 7.18 -18.34
CA VAL A 55 2.55 6.54 -18.52
C VAL A 55 2.77 5.10 -18.95
N THR A 56 2.20 4.15 -18.22
CA THR A 56 2.28 2.72 -18.53
C THR A 56 0.91 2.07 -18.48
N ARG A 57 0.78 0.90 -19.12
CA ARG A 57 -0.47 0.12 -19.18
C ARG A 57 -0.19 -1.34 -18.82
N PRO A 58 0.17 -1.65 -17.56
CA PRO A 58 0.24 -3.04 -17.09
C PRO A 58 -1.13 -3.72 -17.20
N ASP A 59 -1.14 -5.06 -17.20
CA ASP A 59 -2.42 -5.78 -17.12
C ASP A 59 -3.06 -5.52 -15.75
N VAL A 60 -4.39 -5.40 -15.71
CA VAL A 60 -5.15 -5.12 -14.50
C VAL A 60 -6.21 -6.19 -14.34
N VAL A 61 -6.30 -6.81 -13.18
CA VAL A 61 -7.29 -7.85 -12.85
C VAL A 61 -7.89 -7.57 -11.47
N ASP A 62 -9.07 -8.12 -11.19
CA ASP A 62 -9.66 -8.07 -9.84
C ASP A 62 -9.29 -9.27 -8.98
N ARG A 63 -8.79 -10.35 -9.61
CA ARG A 63 -8.23 -11.52 -8.95
C ARG A 63 -6.99 -11.98 -9.71
N LEU A 64 -5.92 -12.28 -8.99
CA LEU A 64 -4.76 -12.92 -9.58
C LEU A 64 -5.12 -14.35 -9.99
N ASP A 65 -4.95 -14.66 -11.28
CA ASP A 65 -5.37 -15.91 -11.92
C ASP A 65 -4.22 -16.63 -12.64
N ARG A 66 -2.99 -16.21 -12.37
CA ARG A 66 -1.75 -16.71 -12.98
C ARG A 66 -0.59 -16.61 -12.00
N ASP A 67 0.41 -17.44 -12.22
CA ASP A 67 1.63 -17.46 -11.41
C ASP A 67 2.47 -16.19 -11.63
N VAL A 68 3.13 -15.74 -10.56
CA VAL A 68 4.04 -14.59 -10.53
C VAL A 68 5.24 -14.92 -9.64
N ASP A 69 6.40 -14.32 -9.92
CA ASP A 69 7.62 -14.50 -9.13
C ASP A 69 7.52 -13.80 -7.76
N ALA A 70 6.76 -12.70 -7.68
CA ALA A 70 6.58 -11.92 -6.46
C ALA A 70 5.24 -11.18 -6.42
N VAL A 71 4.72 -10.96 -5.21
CA VAL A 71 3.53 -10.14 -4.95
C VAL A 71 3.92 -8.96 -4.06
N LEU A 72 3.75 -7.75 -4.56
CA LEU A 72 3.93 -6.50 -3.84
C LEU A 72 2.59 -6.07 -3.25
N VAL A 73 2.47 -6.10 -1.93
CA VAL A 73 1.23 -5.73 -1.21
C VAL A 73 1.28 -4.26 -0.79
N ALA A 74 0.49 -3.40 -1.43
CA ALA A 74 0.45 -1.96 -1.19
C ALA A 74 -0.94 -1.48 -0.66
N THR A 75 -1.58 -2.33 0.13
CA THR A 75 -2.90 -2.06 0.74
C THR A 75 -2.78 -1.41 2.12
N LYS A 76 -3.90 -0.91 2.66
CA LYS A 76 -3.97 -0.38 4.04
C LYS A 76 -4.59 -1.44 4.95
N ALA A 77 -4.00 -1.70 6.12
CA ALA A 77 -4.51 -2.64 7.13
C ALA A 77 -5.68 -2.04 7.95
N THR A 78 -6.64 -1.39 7.29
CA THR A 78 -7.62 -0.53 7.98
C THR A 78 -8.53 -1.26 8.94
N ALA A 79 -8.91 -2.51 8.66
CA ALA A 79 -9.77 -3.27 9.56
C ALA A 79 -9.11 -3.51 10.94
N GLU A 80 -7.86 -3.98 10.92
CA GLU A 80 -7.07 -4.23 12.14
C GLU A 80 -6.78 -2.92 12.87
N VAL A 81 -6.31 -1.90 12.16
CA VAL A 81 -6.03 -0.59 12.78
C VAL A 81 -7.29 0.05 13.38
N THR A 82 -8.44 -0.01 12.70
CA THR A 82 -9.68 0.57 13.22
C THR A 82 -10.17 -0.17 14.47
N SER A 83 -9.97 -1.48 14.56
CA SER A 83 -10.32 -2.22 15.78
C SER A 83 -9.52 -1.74 16.99
N VAL A 84 -8.22 -1.48 16.83
CA VAL A 84 -7.35 -0.93 17.88
C VAL A 84 -7.75 0.51 18.22
N VAL A 85 -7.96 1.35 17.20
CA VAL A 85 -8.38 2.75 17.40
C VAL A 85 -9.70 2.84 18.16
N CYS A 86 -10.67 1.98 17.85
CA CYS A 86 -11.95 1.91 18.53
C CYS A 86 -11.78 1.57 20.03
N ALA A 87 -10.87 0.66 20.37
CA ALA A 87 -10.57 0.28 21.76
C ALA A 87 -9.83 1.37 22.54
N GLU A 88 -9.04 2.20 21.86
CA GLU A 88 -8.44 3.43 22.41
C GLU A 88 -9.44 4.59 22.54
N GLY A 89 -10.74 4.37 22.27
CA GLY A 89 -11.79 5.39 22.35
C GLY A 89 -11.88 6.30 21.13
N GLY A 90 -11.20 5.95 20.03
CA GLY A 90 -11.26 6.64 18.75
C GLY A 90 -12.40 6.18 17.84
N PRO A 91 -12.45 6.69 16.60
CA PRO A 91 -13.49 6.33 15.64
C PRO A 91 -13.45 4.86 15.20
N CYS A 92 -14.59 4.18 15.25
CA CYS A 92 -14.73 2.77 14.88
C CYS A 92 -15.10 2.55 13.39
N ASP A 93 -15.26 3.62 12.61
CA ASP A 93 -15.49 3.57 11.16
C ASP A 93 -14.20 3.98 10.41
N PRO A 94 -13.63 3.12 9.54
CA PRO A 94 -12.45 3.48 8.76
C PRO A 94 -12.74 4.44 7.59
N ALA A 95 -14.00 4.61 7.19
CA ALA A 95 -14.35 5.30 5.95
C ALA A 95 -13.88 6.76 5.90
N PRO A 96 -14.03 7.59 6.95
CA PRO A 96 -13.52 8.95 6.94
C PRO A 96 -11.99 9.02 6.82
N THR A 97 -11.27 8.14 7.54
CA THR A 97 -9.80 8.07 7.48
C THR A 97 -9.32 7.62 6.09
N LEU A 98 -10.00 6.65 5.48
CA LEU A 98 -9.72 6.22 4.11
C LEU A 98 -10.01 7.32 3.09
N ALA A 99 -11.06 8.12 3.30
CA ALA A 99 -11.37 9.26 2.44
C ALA A 99 -10.27 10.33 2.55
N ALA A 100 -9.81 10.64 3.78
CA ALA A 100 -8.69 11.55 4.00
C ALA A 100 -7.39 11.08 3.32
N PHE A 101 -7.06 9.78 3.38
CA PHE A 101 -5.89 9.24 2.68
C PHE A 101 -5.96 9.40 1.15
N ARG A 102 -7.17 9.45 0.58
CA ARG A 102 -7.36 9.67 -0.86
C ARG A 102 -7.21 11.13 -1.27
N SER A 103 -7.38 12.07 -0.34
CA SER A 103 -7.20 13.51 -0.61
C SER A 103 -5.77 14.00 -0.44
N PHE A 104 -4.83 13.12 -0.03
CA PHE A 104 -3.42 13.49 0.10
C PHE A 104 -2.81 13.78 -1.27
N GLY A 105 -2.09 14.91 -1.36
CA GLY A 105 -1.44 15.35 -2.58
C GLY A 105 -0.07 14.67 -2.80
N PRO A 106 0.54 14.87 -3.98
CA PRO A 106 1.81 14.22 -4.36
C PRO A 106 2.99 14.53 -3.42
N GLY A 107 2.95 15.66 -2.70
CA GLY A 107 3.99 16.06 -1.74
C GLY A 107 3.78 15.58 -0.31
N THR A 108 2.69 14.85 -0.02
CA THR A 108 2.39 14.42 1.35
C THR A 108 3.34 13.29 1.78
N LYS A 109 4.18 13.56 2.79
CA LYS A 109 5.02 12.56 3.45
C LYS A 109 4.41 12.12 4.78
N SER A 110 4.43 10.82 5.08
CA SER A 110 4.08 10.33 6.42
C SER A 110 5.16 10.72 7.44
N SER A 111 4.83 10.69 8.73
CA SER A 111 5.86 10.91 9.78
C SER A 111 6.98 9.88 9.66
N MET A 112 6.63 8.59 9.61
CA MET A 112 7.60 7.50 9.46
C MET A 112 8.48 7.63 8.20
N LEU A 113 7.98 8.15 7.08
CA LEU A 113 8.81 8.37 5.89
C LEU A 113 9.86 9.47 6.14
N ARG A 114 9.49 10.55 6.85
CA ARG A 114 10.43 11.60 7.23
C ARG A 114 11.49 11.08 8.20
N ASP A 115 11.09 10.24 9.16
CA ASP A 115 12.02 9.58 10.08
C ASP A 115 12.97 8.65 9.34
N ALA A 116 12.47 7.85 8.40
CA ALA A 116 13.30 6.98 7.57
C ALA A 116 14.33 7.76 6.74
N GLU A 117 13.92 8.86 6.09
CA GLU A 117 14.83 9.72 5.32
C GLU A 117 15.90 10.39 6.19
N ALA A 118 15.59 10.70 7.45
CA ALA A 118 16.53 11.25 8.42
C ALA A 118 17.43 10.19 9.08
N GLY A 119 17.19 8.90 8.83
CA GLY A 119 17.88 7.80 9.50
C GLY A 119 17.47 7.60 10.97
N ASN A 120 16.30 8.09 11.36
CA ASN A 120 15.76 7.92 12.70
C ASN A 120 15.15 6.51 12.89
N THR A 121 15.10 6.07 14.15
CA THR A 121 14.37 4.85 14.53
C THR A 121 12.89 4.96 14.16
N LEU A 122 12.37 3.93 13.49
CA LEU A 122 10.96 3.88 13.06
C LEU A 122 10.05 3.32 14.16
N GLU A 123 8.84 3.88 14.25
CA GLU A 123 7.81 3.43 15.20
C GLU A 123 7.01 2.21 14.70
N LEU A 124 7.71 1.12 14.34
CA LEU A 124 7.09 -0.03 13.67
C LEU A 124 6.01 -0.75 14.50
N ASP A 125 6.23 -0.89 15.81
CA ASP A 125 5.37 -1.71 16.68
C ASP A 125 4.39 -0.90 17.55
N THR A 126 4.17 0.39 17.27
CA THR A 126 3.25 1.21 18.10
C THR A 126 1.81 0.67 18.06
N ILE A 127 1.35 0.23 16.88
CA ILE A 127 0.03 -0.40 16.73
C ILE A 127 -0.02 -1.76 17.43
N GLY A 128 1.06 -2.56 17.34
CA GLY A 128 1.14 -3.87 17.98
C GLY A 128 1.11 -3.80 19.50
N ARG A 129 1.82 -2.84 20.10
CA ARG A 129 1.74 -2.59 21.55
C ARG A 129 0.33 -2.22 22.00
N ALA A 130 -0.35 -1.33 21.29
CA ALA A 130 -1.73 -0.95 21.61
C ALA A 130 -2.69 -2.13 21.46
N ALA A 131 -2.59 -2.90 20.37
CA ALA A 131 -3.42 -4.08 20.16
C ALA A 131 -3.27 -5.12 21.28
N ARG A 132 -2.03 -5.41 21.72
CA ARG A 132 -1.76 -6.34 22.82
C ARG A 132 -2.32 -5.85 24.16
N ALA A 133 -2.28 -4.55 24.43
CA ALA A 133 -2.85 -3.98 25.66
C ALA A 133 -4.37 -4.22 25.76
N HIS A 134 -5.07 -4.30 24.62
CA HIS A 134 -6.51 -4.55 24.55
C HIS A 134 -6.89 -6.00 24.18
N GLY A 135 -5.91 -6.89 23.98
CA GLY A 135 -6.15 -8.26 23.55
C GLY A 135 -6.76 -8.40 22.14
N ILE A 136 -6.46 -7.45 21.25
CA ILE A 136 -7.03 -7.39 19.89
C ILE A 136 -6.10 -8.10 18.90
N PRO A 137 -6.57 -9.11 18.15
CA PRO A 137 -5.75 -9.76 17.14
C PRO A 137 -5.55 -8.86 15.91
N ILE A 138 -4.30 -8.67 15.52
CA ILE A 138 -3.88 -7.90 14.34
C ILE A 138 -2.88 -8.68 13.47
N PRO A 139 -3.24 -9.90 13.03
CA PRO A 139 -2.29 -10.87 12.49
C PRO A 139 -1.57 -10.40 11.23
N ARG A 140 -2.18 -9.53 10.41
CA ARG A 140 -1.53 -9.01 9.20
C ARG A 140 -0.52 -7.93 9.55
N THR A 141 -0.85 -7.03 10.48
CA THR A 141 0.09 -6.02 10.97
C THR A 141 1.26 -6.67 11.71
N GLU A 142 1.02 -7.66 12.58
CA GLU A 142 2.10 -8.39 13.28
C GLU A 142 3.04 -9.08 12.29
N ALA A 143 2.51 -9.86 11.35
CA ALA A 143 3.33 -10.54 10.35
C ALA A 143 4.20 -9.55 9.53
N LEU A 144 3.68 -8.36 9.22
CA LEU A 144 4.44 -7.34 8.49
C LEU A 144 5.55 -6.73 9.36
N VAL A 145 5.28 -6.44 10.63
CA VAL A 145 6.27 -5.90 11.57
C VAL A 145 7.39 -6.91 11.81
N ASP A 146 7.05 -8.18 12.00
CA ASP A 146 8.03 -9.25 12.20
C ASP A 146 8.95 -9.42 11.00
N GLN A 147 8.41 -9.36 9.77
CA GLN A 147 9.21 -9.39 8.55
C GLN A 147 10.18 -8.21 8.46
N LEU A 148 9.71 -6.99 8.76
CA LEU A 148 10.54 -5.78 8.71
C LEU A 148 11.61 -5.73 9.82
N ALA A 149 11.35 -6.35 10.98
CA ALA A 149 12.33 -6.43 12.06
C ALA A 149 13.42 -7.49 11.80
N SER A 150 13.20 -8.38 10.84
CA SER A 150 14.13 -9.48 10.49
C SER A 150 15.14 -9.13 9.39
N THR A 151 15.05 -7.92 8.81
CA THR A 151 15.96 -7.37 7.78
C THR A 151 16.96 -6.39 8.36
#